data_AF-A0A699ZXW0-F1
#
_entry.id   AF-A0A699ZXW0-F1
#
_cell.length_a   1.000
_cell.length_b   1.000
_cell.length_c   1.000
_cell.angle_alpha   90.00
_cell.angle_beta   90.00
_cell.angle_gamma   90.00
#
_symmetry.space_group_name_H-M   'P 1'
#
loop_
_entity.id
_entity.type
_entity.pdbx_description
1 polymer ?
#
loop_
_entity_poly.entity_id
_entity_poly.type
_entity_poly.pdbx_seq_one_letter_code
_entity_poly.pdbx_strand_id
1 'polypeptide(L)'
;GKFRSKPWDALLAEARHLVAGGAVELNLIAEDTNQYGMDKRDGRGLAHLLRELGQLEGLRWIRILYAYPSYFTQELVEEIASNPKVCKYIDMPLQHISNLVLLAM
;
A
#
# COMPACT_ATOMS: atom_id res chain seq x y z
N GLY A 1 -10.40 1.24 -15.63
CA GLY A 1 -10.15 2.52 -16.35
C GLY A 1 -8.66 2.64 -16.64
N LYS A 2 -8.12 3.80 -17.04
CA LYS A 2 -6.65 3.96 -17.03
C LYS A 2 -6.16 3.95 -15.57
N PHE A 3 -5.02 3.31 -15.32
CA PHE A 3 -4.39 3.32 -14.00
C PHE A 3 -4.12 4.76 -13.55
N ARG A 4 -4.60 5.10 -12.34
CA ARG A 4 -4.53 6.44 -11.76
C ARG A 4 -4.41 6.35 -10.24
N SER A 5 -3.28 6.80 -9.71
CA SER A 5 -3.13 6.96 -8.27
C SER A 5 -3.82 8.24 -7.78
N LYS A 6 -4.49 8.15 -6.63
CA LYS A 6 -5.03 9.32 -5.91
C LYS A 6 -3.89 10.32 -5.62
N PRO A 7 -4.13 11.63 -5.70
CA PRO A 7 -3.10 12.62 -5.39
C PRO A 7 -2.60 12.47 -3.95
N TRP A 8 -1.29 12.60 -3.78
CA TRP A 8 -0.59 12.40 -2.51
C TRP A 8 -1.19 13.22 -1.36
N ASP A 9 -1.29 14.53 -1.55
CA ASP A 9 -1.74 15.45 -0.50
C ASP A 9 -3.21 15.21 -0.12
N ALA A 10 -4.04 14.84 -1.11
CA ALA A 10 -5.43 14.50 -0.87
C ALA A 10 -5.57 13.21 -0.05
N LEU A 11 -4.72 12.21 -0.32
CA LEU A 11 -4.73 10.94 0.40
C LEU A 11 -4.22 11.11 1.85
N LEU A 12 -3.16 11.90 2.06
CA LEU A 12 -2.69 12.22 3.42
C LEU A 12 -3.68 13.09 4.20
N ALA A 13 -4.35 14.04 3.54
CA ALA A 13 -5.38 14.86 4.18
C ALA A 13 -6.57 14.01 4.63
N GLU A 14 -7.03 13.08 3.78
CA GLU A 14 -8.09 12.13 4.13
C GLU A 14 -7.67 11.23 5.30
N ALA A 15 -6.46 10.66 5.26
CA ALA A 15 -5.95 9.83 6.35
C ALA A 15 -5.91 10.60 7.70
N ARG A 16 -5.40 11.84 7.69
CA ARG A 16 -5.42 12.71 8.87
C ARG A 16 -6.83 12.98 9.38
N HIS A 17 -7.77 13.26 8.46
CA HIS A 17 -9.16 13.50 8.83
C HIS A 17 -9.80 12.28 9.49
N LEU A 18 -9.59 11.09 8.94
CA LEU A 18 -10.12 9.84 9.50
C LEU A 18 -9.54 9.55 10.89
N VAL A 19 -8.22 9.71 11.06
CA VAL A 19 -7.55 9.49 12.35
C VAL A 19 -8.00 10.51 13.38
N ALA A 20 -8.15 11.79 13.00
CA ALA A 20 -8.72 12.82 13.87
C ALA A 20 -10.18 12.51 14.28
N GLY A 21 -10.92 11.80 13.42
CA GLY A 21 -12.25 11.27 13.72
C GLY A 21 -12.27 10.02 14.62
N GLY A 22 -11.11 9.55 15.09
CA GLY A 22 -10.99 8.40 15.99
C GLY A 22 -10.70 7.07 15.29
N ALA A 23 -10.43 7.08 13.98
CA ALA A 23 -10.00 5.86 13.29
C ALA A 23 -8.63 5.40 13.81
N VAL A 24 -8.54 4.13 14.21
CA VAL A 24 -7.30 3.51 14.72
C VAL A 24 -6.61 2.62 13.69
N GLU A 25 -7.30 2.28 12.59
CA GLU A 25 -6.79 1.46 11.49
C GLU A 25 -7.14 2.10 10.14
N LEU A 26 -6.18 2.13 9.23
CA LEU A 26 -6.37 2.52 7.84
C LEU A 26 -6.16 1.29 6.94
N ASN A 27 -7.20 0.95 6.18
CA ASN A 27 -7.16 -0.11 5.16
C ASN A 27 -6.89 0.53 3.79
N LEU A 28 -5.72 0.24 3.22
CA LEU A 28 -5.35 0.69 1.89
C LEU A 28 -5.87 -0.31 0.86
N ILE A 29 -6.68 0.19 -0.08
CA ILE A 29 -7.32 -0.58 -1.14
C ILE A 29 -7.09 0.08 -2.50
N ALA A 30 -6.89 -0.75 -3.52
CA ALA A 30 -6.87 -0.39 -4.94
C ALA A 30 -7.11 -1.66 -5.77
N GLU A 31 -7.15 -1.54 -7.10
CA GLU A 31 -7.05 -2.71 -8.00
C GLU A 31 -5.72 -3.45 -7.76
N ASP A 32 -4.61 -2.70 -7.72
CA ASP A 32 -3.27 -3.18 -7.33
C ASP A 32 -2.61 -2.18 -6.36
N THR A 33 -2.69 -2.44 -5.06
CA THR A 33 -2.31 -1.44 -4.03
C THR A 33 -0.81 -1.12 -4.03
N ASN A 34 0.04 -2.10 -4.29
CA ASN A 34 1.50 -1.94 -4.33
C ASN A 34 2.04 -1.26 -5.59
N GLN A 35 1.19 -0.92 -6.57
CA GLN A 35 1.55 -0.09 -7.71
C GLN A 35 1.31 1.42 -7.47
N TYR A 36 0.77 1.81 -6.31
CA TYR A 36 0.50 3.23 -6.02
C TYR A 36 1.74 4.11 -6.28
N GLY A 37 1.52 5.18 -7.04
CA GLY A 37 2.55 6.15 -7.40
C GLY A 37 3.30 5.87 -8.70
N MET A 38 3.16 4.69 -9.30
CA MET A 38 3.86 4.35 -10.56
C MET A 38 3.42 5.21 -11.77
N ASP A 39 2.23 5.81 -11.74
CA ASP A 39 1.77 6.77 -12.76
C ASP A 39 2.24 8.21 -12.50
N LYS A 40 2.96 8.45 -11.41
CA LYS A 40 3.48 9.76 -11.02
C LYS A 40 4.98 9.86 -11.32
N ARG A 41 5.47 11.09 -11.51
CA ARG A 41 6.87 11.39 -11.83
C ARG A 41 7.69 11.87 -10.63
N ASP A 42 7.09 11.87 -9.45
CA ASP A 42 7.67 12.41 -8.22
C ASP A 42 8.46 11.35 -7.41
N GLY A 43 8.52 10.11 -7.91
CA GLY A 43 9.27 9.01 -7.29
C GLY A 43 8.63 8.44 -6.02
N ARG A 44 7.46 8.94 -5.61
CA ARG A 44 6.80 8.50 -4.38
C ARG A 44 5.93 7.28 -4.65
N GLY A 45 6.22 6.18 -3.97
CA GLY A 45 5.47 4.92 -4.08
C GLY A 45 4.73 4.53 -2.80
N LEU A 46 4.21 3.30 -2.75
CA LEU A 46 3.54 2.76 -1.55
C LEU A 46 4.43 2.79 -0.31
N ALA A 47 5.71 2.43 -0.41
CA ALA A 47 6.63 2.45 0.73
C ALA A 47 6.73 3.84 1.39
N HIS A 48 6.83 4.88 0.55
CA HIS A 48 6.83 6.26 1.00
C HIS A 48 5.52 6.62 1.71
N LEU A 49 4.39 6.13 1.19
CA LEU A 49 3.08 6.41 1.76
C LEU A 49 2.93 5.77 3.14
N LEU A 50 3.35 4.51 3.28
CA LEU A 50 3.33 3.81 4.57
C LEU A 50 4.18 4.54 5.62
N ARG A 51 5.34 5.09 5.21
CA ARG A 51 6.20 5.88 6.09
C ARG A 51 5.53 7.14 6.59
N GLU A 52 4.88 7.90 5.70
CA GLU A 52 4.16 9.12 6.07
C GLU A 52 2.93 8.83 6.94
N LEU A 53 2.14 7.81 6.58
CA LEU A 53 1.00 7.38 7.41
C LEU A 53 1.48 6.87 8.78
N GLY A 54 2.65 6.22 8.83
CA GLY A 54 3.29 5.75 10.06
C GLY A 54 3.59 6.88 11.05
N GLN A 55 3.73 8.12 10.59
CA GLN A 55 3.97 9.28 11.46
C GLN A 55 2.69 9.82 12.10
N LEU A 56 1.50 9.42 11.66
CA LEU A 56 0.24 9.92 12.21
C LEU A 56 0.03 9.45 13.65
N GLU A 57 -0.04 10.40 14.59
CA GLU A 57 -0.40 10.13 15.97
C GLU A 57 -1.84 9.59 16.07
N GLY A 58 -2.09 8.67 17.00
CA GLY A 58 -3.39 8.02 17.17
C GLY A 58 -3.64 6.83 16.22
N LEU A 59 -2.96 6.78 15.06
CA LEU A 59 -3.04 5.64 14.16
C LEU A 59 -2.26 4.44 14.73
N ARG A 60 -2.91 3.26 14.80
CA ARG A 60 -2.31 2.02 15.31
C ARG A 60 -1.94 1.05 14.19
N TRP A 61 -2.80 0.91 13.19
CA TRP A 61 -2.63 -0.08 12.14
C TRP A 61 -2.79 0.49 10.73
N ILE A 62 -1.94 0.02 9.84
CA ILE A 62 -2.04 0.23 8.40
C ILE A 62 -2.06 -1.16 7.77
N ARG A 63 -3.14 -1.48 7.07
CA ARG A 63 -3.32 -2.76 6.38
C ARG A 63 -3.31 -2.57 4.88
N ILE A 64 -2.54 -3.39 4.20
CA ILE A 64 -2.47 -3.43 2.74
C ILE A 64 -3.34 -4.59 2.29
N LEU A 65 -4.31 -4.32 1.41
CA LEU A 65 -5.17 -5.32 0.78
C LEU A 65 -4.95 -5.30 -0.73
N TYR A 66 -5.23 -6.41 -1.40
CA TYR A 66 -5.14 -6.52 -2.87
C TYR A 66 -3.73 -6.17 -3.40
N ALA A 67 -2.70 -6.78 -2.83
CA ALA A 67 -1.32 -6.63 -3.32
C ALA A 67 -1.05 -7.63 -4.46
N TYR A 68 -0.35 -7.18 -5.49
CA TYR A 68 -0.02 -8.02 -6.65
C TYR A 68 1.43 -8.56 -6.58
N PRO A 69 1.70 -9.85 -6.86
CA PRO A 69 3.02 -10.45 -6.67
C PRO A 69 4.17 -9.75 -7.40
N SER A 70 3.93 -9.22 -8.59
CA SER A 70 4.99 -8.68 -9.45
C SER A 70 5.59 -7.34 -8.98
N TYR A 71 4.98 -6.66 -7.99
CA TYR A 71 5.35 -5.29 -7.62
C TYR A 71 5.75 -5.14 -6.15
N PHE A 72 6.58 -6.05 -5.65
CA PHE A 72 7.23 -5.92 -4.34
C PHE A 72 8.68 -5.48 -4.51
N THR A 73 8.92 -4.18 -4.31
CA THR A 73 10.29 -3.66 -4.23
C THR A 73 10.92 -4.02 -2.90
N GLN A 74 12.26 -4.11 -2.87
CA GLN A 74 13.01 -4.31 -1.63
C GLN A 74 12.66 -3.24 -0.59
N GLU A 75 12.53 -1.98 -1.01
CA GLU A 75 12.13 -0.86 -0.15
C GLU A 75 10.74 -1.09 0.49
N LEU A 76 9.77 -1.59 -0.28
CA LEU A 76 8.43 -1.87 0.25
C LEU A 76 8.47 -3.01 1.28
N VAL A 77 9.25 -4.06 1.02
CA VAL A 77 9.43 -5.18 1.97
C VAL A 77 10.06 -4.67 3.27
N GLU A 78 11.10 -3.84 3.19
CA GLU A 78 11.78 -3.27 4.35
C GLU A 78 10.87 -2.34 5.17
N GLU A 79 10.09 -1.50 4.50
CA GLU A 79 9.12 -0.63 5.17
C GLU A 79 8.03 -1.47 5.87
N ILE A 80 7.48 -2.47 5.18
CA ILE A 80 6.50 -3.39 5.78
C ILE A 80 7.11 -4.15 6.95
N ALA A 81 8.39 -4.53 6.91
CA ALA A 81 9.05 -5.26 7.99
C ALA A 81 9.37 -4.37 9.20
N SER A 82 9.88 -3.17 8.96
CA SER A 82 10.39 -2.26 10.00
C SER A 82 9.32 -1.37 10.63
N ASN A 83 8.30 -0.96 9.87
CA ASN A 83 7.28 -0.04 10.37
C ASN A 83 6.32 -0.75 11.35
N PRO A 84 6.27 -0.36 12.63
CA PRO A 84 5.48 -1.06 13.65
C PRO A 84 3.97 -0.89 13.46
N LYS A 85 3.53 0.15 12.74
CA LYS A 85 2.11 0.40 12.46
C LYS A 85 1.62 -0.38 11.24
N VAL A 86 2.51 -0.82 10.36
CA VAL A 86 2.13 -1.66 9.22
C VAL A 86 1.90 -3.08 9.70
N CYS A 87 0.69 -3.61 9.47
CA CYS A 87 0.38 -4.99 9.78
C CYS A 87 1.28 -5.92 8.97
N LYS A 88 1.88 -6.93 9.61
CA LYS A 88 2.66 -7.98 8.95
C LYS A 88 1.73 -9.00 8.29
N TYR A 89 0.85 -8.50 7.44
CA TYR A 89 -0.20 -9.21 6.74
C TYR A 89 -0.18 -8.76 5.29
N ILE A 90 -0.04 -9.72 4.39
CA ILE A 90 0.03 -9.48 2.94
C ILE A 90 -1.07 -10.31 2.28
N ASP A 91 -2.14 -9.62 1.89
CA ASP A 91 -3.19 -10.19 1.05
C ASP A 91 -2.73 -10.15 -0.41
N MET A 92 -2.23 -11.29 -0.87
CA MET A 92 -1.61 -11.42 -2.19
C MET A 92 -1.99 -12.75 -2.86
N PRO A 93 -2.89 -12.72 -3.85
CA PRO A 93 -3.23 -13.91 -4.63
C PRO A 93 -2.10 -14.23 -5.61
N LEU A 94 -1.41 -15.35 -5.40
CA LEU A 94 -0.34 -15.83 -6.28
C LEU A 94 -0.83 -16.36 -7.64
N GLN A 95 -2.15 -16.43 -7.85
CA GLN A 95 -2.81 -17.01 -9.02
C GLN A 95 -2.63 -18.54 -9.16
N HIS A 96 -1.40 -19.04 -9.29
CA HIS A 96 -1.09 -20.48 -9.37
C HIS A 96 0.37 -20.77 -8.96
N ILE A 97 0.68 -22.01 -8.62
CA ILE A 97 2.05 -22.47 -8.29
C ILE A 97 2.83 -23.05 -9.49
N SER A 98 2.22 -23.09 -10.69
CA SER A 98 2.76 -23.78 -11.86
C SER A 98 3.28 -22.74 -12.82
N ASN A 99 4.57 -22.82 -13.16
CA ASN A 99 5.19 -21.88 -14.10
C ASN A 99 4.47 -21.87 -15.45
N LEU A 100 4.03 -23.03 -15.95
CA LEU A 100 3.31 -23.10 -17.23
C LEU A 100 1.94 -22.42 -17.18
N VAL A 101 1.24 -22.53 -16.04
CA VAL A 101 -0.05 -21.86 -15.87
C VAL A 101 0.16 -20.35 -15.71
N LEU A 102 1.12 -19.94 -14.89
CA LEU A 102 1.45 -18.52 -14.68
C LEU A 102 1.86 -17.81 -15.97
N LEU A 103 2.59 -18.49 -16.87
CA LEU A 103 2.98 -17.93 -18.18
C LEU A 103 1.81 -17.78 -19.16
N ALA A 104 0.72 -18.52 -18.94
CA ALA A 104 -0.47 -18.50 -19.79
C ALA A 104 -1.56 -17.54 -19.27
N MET A 105 -1.38 -16.98 -18.07
CA MET A 105 -2.26 -15.96 -17.46
C MET A 105 -1.79 -14.56 -17.84
#